data_AF-A0A2N1W9Q0-F1
#
_entry.id   AF-A0A2N1W9Q0-F1
#
_cell.length_a   1.000
_cell.length_b   1.000
_cell.length_c   1.000
_cell.angle_alpha   90.00
_cell.angle_beta   90.00
_cell.angle_gamma   90.00
#
_symmetry.space_group_name_H-M   'P 1'
#
loop_
_entity.id
_entity.type
_entity.pdbx_description
1 polymer ?
#
loop_
_entity_poly.entity_id
_entity_poly.type
_entity_poly.pdbx_seq_one_letter_code
_entity_poly.pdbx_strand_id
1 'polypeptide(L)'
;MVAALLGPPLVVIAAVTGTVAVLLFAPPGRALTARLLTERITGAVAGRVEIGSLGGGILGHLVLEDVTVRDSLGVLLLDAPRIEANYRLRDLLRGRIVFAGLQLDRPTIHLARLRERRWNYENVFRIKPRTGPTTPQLVEFRNVEIRGATLRVDVPTSPKPPRVPISRQSTPLPEPEVATTSDGLVRVYRAAEFDARLPWVRLSTPQRDPIFVEIENLAARISDPAIRITSARGTVLTAADSLRFVFEEASLPATVVRGGEPSAGRATR
;
A
#
# COMPACT_ATOMS: atom_id res chain seq x y z
N MET A 1 -0.29 38.60 -49.45
CA MET A 1 0.73 37.54 -49.50
C MET A 1 1.40 37.44 -48.13
N VAL A 2 0.79 36.70 -47.20
CA VAL A 2 1.37 36.46 -45.85
C VAL A 2 1.15 34.98 -45.53
N ALA A 3 1.88 34.12 -46.24
CA ALA A 3 1.99 32.71 -45.96
C ALA A 3 3.44 32.45 -45.56
N ALA A 4 3.72 32.44 -44.25
CA ALA A 4 4.87 31.80 -43.61
C ALA A 4 5.10 32.43 -42.22
N LEU A 5 4.32 32.04 -41.20
CA LEU A 5 4.78 32.18 -39.80
C LEU A 5 4.02 31.29 -38.79
N LEU A 6 3.46 30.16 -39.21
CA LEU A 6 2.83 29.16 -38.32
C LEU A 6 3.60 27.83 -38.26
N GLY A 7 4.79 27.75 -38.88
CA GLY A 7 5.59 26.53 -38.99
C GLY A 7 6.33 26.07 -37.73
N PRO A 8 7.06 26.92 -36.98
CA PRO A 8 7.99 26.43 -35.95
C PRO A 8 7.33 25.81 -34.71
N PRO A 9 6.28 26.39 -34.07
CA PRO A 9 5.72 25.80 -32.85
C PRO A 9 4.94 24.51 -33.12
N LEU A 10 4.26 24.40 -34.27
CA LEU A 10 3.53 23.19 -34.68
C LEU A 10 4.48 22.03 -35.01
N VAL A 11 5.62 22.31 -35.63
CA VAL A 11 6.65 21.29 -35.90
C VAL A 11 7.34 20.84 -34.62
N VAL A 12 7.61 21.73 -33.67
CA VAL A 12 8.17 21.35 -32.35
C VAL A 12 7.15 20.54 -31.55
N ILE A 13 5.88 20.92 -31.54
CA ILE A 13 4.83 20.15 -30.87
C ILE A 13 4.66 18.78 -31.54
N ALA A 14 4.65 18.70 -32.87
CA ALA A 14 4.55 17.43 -33.59
C ALA A 14 5.80 16.56 -33.41
N ALA A 15 7.00 17.13 -33.35
CA ALA A 15 8.24 16.41 -33.09
C ALA A 15 8.32 15.91 -31.64
N VAL A 16 7.90 16.73 -30.67
CA VAL A 16 7.80 16.33 -29.25
C VAL A 16 6.71 15.27 -29.09
N THR A 17 5.54 15.46 -29.70
CA THR A 17 4.44 14.48 -29.64
C THR A 17 4.80 13.19 -30.37
N GLY A 18 5.49 13.27 -31.51
CA GLY A 18 5.99 12.13 -32.26
C GLY A 18 7.08 11.37 -31.51
N THR A 19 8.00 12.07 -30.86
CA THR A 19 9.04 11.46 -30.01
C THR A 19 8.44 10.81 -28.77
N VAL A 20 7.50 11.49 -28.11
CA VAL A 20 6.73 10.95 -26.97
C VAL A 20 5.89 9.76 -27.42
N ALA A 21 5.27 9.80 -28.60
CA ALA A 21 4.52 8.68 -29.16
C ALA A 21 5.44 7.49 -29.50
N VAL A 22 6.61 7.72 -30.10
CA VAL A 22 7.59 6.66 -30.36
C VAL A 22 8.12 6.07 -29.06
N LEU A 23 8.38 6.88 -28.03
CA LEU A 23 8.80 6.42 -26.70
C LEU A 23 7.72 5.59 -25.99
N LEU A 24 6.44 5.90 -26.19
CA LEU A 24 5.33 5.23 -25.52
C LEU A 24 4.79 4.02 -26.31
N PHE A 25 4.89 4.04 -27.63
CA PHE A 25 4.27 3.04 -28.51
C PHE A 25 5.27 2.15 -29.26
N ALA A 26 6.49 2.60 -29.56
CA ALA A 26 7.46 1.81 -30.30
C ALA A 26 8.25 0.85 -29.39
N PRO A 27 8.54 -0.40 -29.81
CA PRO A 27 9.28 -1.38 -29.01
C PRO A 27 10.62 -0.89 -28.41
N PRO A 28 11.52 -0.18 -29.14
CA PRO A 28 12.75 0.37 -28.54
C PRO A 28 12.48 1.57 -27.62
N GLY A 29 11.41 2.33 -27.87
CA GLY A 29 11.01 3.47 -27.05
C GLY A 29 10.51 3.06 -25.66
N ARG A 30 9.81 1.92 -25.57
CA ARG A 30 9.33 1.37 -24.30
C ARG A 30 10.46 1.03 -23.33
N ALA A 31 11.60 0.54 -23.83
CA ALA A 31 12.76 0.23 -22.99
C ALA A 31 13.37 1.49 -22.35
N LEU A 32 13.48 2.58 -23.11
CA LEU A 32 13.94 3.88 -22.60
C LEU A 32 12.95 4.46 -21.58
N THR A 33 11.65 4.39 -21.86
CA THR A 33 10.61 4.88 -20.95
C THR A 33 10.55 4.05 -19.66
N ALA A 34 10.66 2.72 -19.76
CA ALA A 34 10.74 1.83 -18.62
C ALA A 34 11.96 2.15 -17.75
N ARG A 35 13.12 2.42 -18.36
CA ARG A 35 14.32 2.84 -17.63
C ARG A 35 14.11 4.17 -16.89
N LEU A 36 13.61 5.21 -17.57
CA LEU A 36 13.35 6.52 -16.95
C LEU A 36 12.32 6.42 -15.82
N LEU A 37 11.26 5.61 -16.02
CA LEU A 37 10.24 5.38 -15.00
C LEU A 37 10.81 4.62 -13.79
N THR A 38 11.66 3.62 -14.03
CA THR A 38 12.36 2.86 -12.99
C THR A 38 13.29 3.77 -12.19
N GLU A 39 14.08 4.62 -12.85
CA GLU A 39 14.95 5.61 -12.20
C GLU A 39 14.13 6.58 -11.33
N ARG A 40 12.94 6.99 -11.80
CA ARG A 40 12.03 7.85 -11.03
C ARG A 40 11.38 7.14 -9.83
N ILE A 41 10.93 5.89 -10.00
CA ILE A 41 10.34 5.08 -8.92
C ILE A 41 11.39 4.80 -7.85
N THR A 42 12.57 4.38 -8.27
CA THR A 42 13.70 4.10 -7.36
C THR A 42 14.12 5.37 -6.62
N GLY A 43 14.17 6.53 -7.29
CA GLY A 43 14.51 7.80 -6.63
C GLY A 43 13.49 8.31 -5.61
N ALA A 44 12.25 7.83 -5.65
CA ALA A 44 11.21 8.16 -4.66
C ALA A 44 11.34 7.32 -3.37
N VAL A 45 12.06 6.21 -3.43
CA VAL A 45 12.25 5.25 -2.33
C VAL A 45 13.67 5.40 -1.79
N ALA A 46 13.84 5.52 -0.47
CA ALA A 46 15.16 5.59 0.17
C ALA A 46 15.82 4.20 0.36
N GLY A 47 15.11 3.14 -0.01
CA GLY A 47 15.59 1.76 -0.05
C GLY A 47 16.01 1.29 -1.45
N ARG A 48 16.19 -0.03 -1.60
CA ARG A 48 16.47 -0.68 -2.89
C ARG A 48 15.18 -1.21 -3.49
N VAL A 49 14.85 -0.75 -4.69
CA VAL A 49 13.73 -1.27 -5.48
C VAL A 49 14.31 -2.04 -6.66
N GLU A 50 13.94 -3.30 -6.77
CA GLU A 50 14.23 -4.16 -7.90
C GLU A 50 12.91 -4.42 -8.63
N ILE A 51 12.92 -4.22 -9.94
CA ILE A 51 11.77 -4.46 -10.82
C ILE A 51 12.28 -5.35 -11.94
N GLY A 52 11.72 -6.55 -12.10
CA GLY A 52 12.14 -7.48 -13.15
C GLY A 52 11.79 -6.97 -14.53
N SER A 53 10.51 -6.66 -14.75
CA SER A 53 9.99 -6.15 -16.02
C SER A 53 8.90 -5.10 -15.80
N LEU A 54 8.85 -4.14 -16.72
CA LEU A 54 7.74 -3.21 -16.86
C LEU A 54 7.01 -3.53 -18.17
N GLY A 55 5.72 -3.80 -18.05
CA GLY A 55 4.82 -4.09 -19.15
C GLY A 55 3.62 -3.15 -19.20
N GLY A 56 2.72 -3.43 -20.14
CA GLY A 56 1.48 -2.68 -20.32
C GLY A 56 1.60 -1.43 -21.22
N GLY A 57 0.53 -0.65 -21.24
CA GLY A 57 0.45 0.64 -21.93
C GLY A 57 0.77 1.79 -20.98
N ILE A 58 1.99 2.32 -21.05
CA ILE A 58 2.54 3.40 -20.19
C ILE A 58 1.67 4.68 -20.15
N LEU A 59 0.68 4.80 -21.04
CA LEU A 59 -0.29 5.91 -21.05
C LEU A 59 -1.43 5.77 -20.03
N GLY A 60 -1.70 4.57 -19.51
CA GLY A 60 -2.80 4.39 -18.56
C GLY A 60 -2.96 3.00 -17.95
N HIS A 61 -2.13 2.04 -18.31
CA HIS A 61 -2.11 0.70 -17.74
C HIS A 61 -0.64 0.25 -17.59
N LEU A 62 -0.17 0.15 -16.36
CA LEU A 62 1.19 -0.26 -16.06
C LEU A 62 1.16 -1.62 -15.37
N VAL A 63 1.94 -2.56 -15.89
CA VAL A 63 2.18 -3.86 -15.26
C VAL A 63 3.62 -3.86 -14.78
N LEU A 64 3.84 -4.17 -13.50
CA LEU A 64 5.15 -4.40 -12.94
C LEU A 64 5.22 -5.87 -12.54
N GLU A 65 6.27 -6.56 -12.95
CA GLU A 65 6.52 -7.95 -12.58
C GLU A 65 7.80 -8.04 -11.74
N ASP A 66 7.79 -8.97 -10.80
CA ASP A 66 8.90 -9.25 -9.88
C ASP A 66 9.40 -7.97 -9.17
N VAL A 67 8.48 -7.31 -8.46
CA VAL A 67 8.79 -6.08 -7.71
C VAL A 67 9.22 -6.45 -6.31
N THR A 68 10.49 -6.23 -6.00
CA THR A 68 11.04 -6.42 -4.66
C THR A 68 11.52 -5.09 -4.10
N VAL A 69 10.98 -4.69 -2.96
CA VAL A 69 11.38 -3.50 -2.22
C VAL A 69 12.04 -3.91 -0.92
N ARG A 70 13.27 -3.43 -0.73
CA ARG A 70 14.06 -3.62 0.48
C ARG A 70 14.38 -2.28 1.12
N ASP A 71 14.48 -2.29 2.44
CA ASP A 71 14.98 -1.15 3.20
C ASP A 71 16.47 -0.86 2.86
N SER A 72 16.94 0.33 3.18
CA SER A 72 18.33 0.74 3.30
C SER A 72 19.19 -0.27 4.08
N LEU A 73 18.62 -0.97 5.07
CA LEU A 73 19.25 -2.04 5.84
C LEU A 73 19.19 -3.42 5.16
N GLY A 74 18.63 -3.52 3.94
CA GLY A 74 18.52 -4.77 3.16
C GLY A 74 17.37 -5.70 3.58
N VAL A 75 16.58 -5.31 4.57
CA VAL A 75 15.40 -6.09 5.02
C VAL A 75 14.29 -5.99 3.97
N LEU A 76 13.69 -7.13 3.61
CA LEU A 76 12.56 -7.18 2.70
C LEU A 76 11.37 -6.41 3.31
N LEU A 77 10.76 -5.51 2.53
CA LEU A 77 9.53 -4.81 2.91
C LEU A 77 8.34 -5.33 2.11
N LEU A 78 8.51 -5.43 0.80
CA LEU A 78 7.47 -5.83 -0.14
C LEU A 78 8.11 -6.71 -1.21
N ASP A 79 7.49 -7.85 -1.46
CA ASP A 79 7.75 -8.69 -2.62
C ASP A 79 6.42 -8.90 -3.33
N ALA A 80 6.30 -8.43 -4.56
CA ALA A 80 5.07 -8.51 -5.32
C ALA A 80 5.39 -9.10 -6.70
N PRO A 81 4.98 -10.36 -6.96
CA PRO A 81 5.20 -11.00 -8.25
C PRO A 81 4.59 -10.22 -9.40
N ARG A 82 3.42 -9.61 -9.18
CA ARG A 82 2.71 -8.83 -10.19
C ARG A 82 1.91 -7.70 -9.55
N ILE A 83 2.12 -6.49 -10.04
CA ILE A 83 1.35 -5.29 -9.70
C ILE A 83 0.79 -4.71 -10.99
N GLU A 84 -0.52 -4.52 -11.05
CA GLU A 84 -1.18 -3.84 -12.16
C GLU A 84 -1.81 -2.54 -11.69
N ALA A 85 -1.46 -1.44 -12.33
CA ALA A 85 -1.95 -0.13 -12.00
C ALA A 85 -2.58 0.54 -13.24
N ASN A 86 -3.85 0.89 -13.12
CA ASN A 86 -4.57 1.67 -14.11
C ASN A 86 -4.62 3.13 -13.66
N TYR A 87 -4.24 4.06 -14.52
CA TYR A 87 -4.25 5.48 -14.21
C TYR A 87 -4.65 6.30 -15.43
N ARG A 88 -4.92 7.58 -15.19
CA ARG A 88 -5.27 8.54 -16.24
C ARG A 88 -4.18 9.59 -16.34
N LEU A 89 -3.46 9.61 -17.45
CA LEU A 89 -2.37 10.56 -17.66
C LEU A 89 -2.82 12.02 -17.47
N ARG A 90 -4.03 12.37 -17.90
CA ARG A 90 -4.63 13.70 -17.71
C ARG A 90 -4.72 14.14 -16.24
N ASP A 91 -4.90 13.19 -15.32
CA ASP A 91 -5.00 13.48 -13.89
C ASP A 91 -3.61 13.69 -13.30
N LEU A 92 -2.63 12.86 -13.70
CA LEU A 92 -1.22 13.02 -13.33
C LEU A 92 -0.64 14.36 -13.79
N LEU A 93 -0.95 14.78 -15.03
CA LEU A 93 -0.52 16.07 -15.58
C LEU A 93 -1.13 17.27 -14.82
N ARG A 94 -2.26 17.08 -14.13
CA ARG A 94 -2.89 18.08 -13.26
C ARG A 94 -2.41 17.97 -11.80
N GLY A 95 -1.38 17.17 -11.53
CA GLY A 95 -0.86 16.93 -10.18
C GLY A 95 -1.79 16.10 -9.29
N ARG A 96 -2.74 15.35 -9.88
CA ARG A 96 -3.65 14.45 -9.17
C ARG A 96 -3.21 13.02 -9.42
N ILE A 97 -2.80 12.34 -8.36
CA ILE A 97 -2.40 10.93 -8.42
C ILE A 97 -3.65 10.10 -8.14
N VAL A 98 -4.40 9.80 -9.20
CA VAL A 98 -5.63 9.00 -9.12
C VAL A 98 -5.43 7.71 -9.90
N PHE A 99 -5.29 6.60 -9.18
CA PHE A 99 -5.28 5.26 -9.76
C PHE A 99 -6.73 4.79 -9.87
N ALA A 100 -7.16 4.42 -11.09
CA ALA A 100 -8.50 3.95 -11.37
C ALA A 100 -8.73 2.47 -11.00
N GLY A 101 -7.65 1.71 -10.92
CA GLY A 101 -7.62 0.30 -10.53
C GLY A 101 -6.20 -0.06 -10.11
N LEU A 102 -6.06 -0.78 -9.01
CA LEU A 102 -4.77 -1.28 -8.55
C LEU A 102 -4.94 -2.75 -8.14
N GLN A 103 -4.25 -3.66 -8.80
CA GLN A 103 -4.30 -5.08 -8.48
C GLN A 103 -2.94 -5.56 -8.01
N LEU A 104 -2.92 -6.26 -6.88
CA LEU A 104 -1.73 -6.90 -6.32
C LEU A 104 -2.00 -8.40 -6.19
N ASP A 105 -1.24 -9.19 -6.95
CA ASP A 105 -1.38 -10.65 -6.93
C ASP A 105 -0.29 -11.29 -6.07
N ARG A 106 -0.73 -11.94 -4.99
CA ARG A 106 0.07 -12.65 -3.99
C ARG A 106 1.27 -11.85 -3.46
N PRO A 107 1.10 -10.58 -3.06
CA PRO A 107 2.21 -9.84 -2.49
C PRO A 107 2.57 -10.39 -1.11
N THR A 108 3.86 -10.50 -0.84
CA THR A 108 4.41 -10.76 0.49
C THR A 108 4.88 -9.44 1.09
N ILE A 109 4.24 -9.03 2.17
CA ILE A 109 4.53 -7.78 2.88
C ILE A 109 5.16 -8.15 4.21
N HIS A 110 6.32 -7.58 4.50
CA HIS A 110 7.02 -7.76 5.76
C HIS A 110 7.18 -6.42 6.45
N LEU A 111 6.41 -6.22 7.52
CA LEU A 111 6.51 -5.05 8.38
C LEU A 111 7.33 -5.43 9.61
N ALA A 112 8.43 -4.74 9.85
CA ALA A 112 9.24 -4.94 11.04
C ALA A 112 9.29 -3.62 11.82
N ARG A 113 8.92 -3.68 13.09
CA ARG A 113 9.12 -2.56 14.01
C ARG A 113 10.54 -2.65 14.55
N LEU A 114 11.35 -1.65 14.26
CA LEU A 114 12.73 -1.54 14.72
C LEU A 114 12.74 -1.17 16.21
N ARG A 115 13.83 -1.48 16.90
CA ARG A 115 13.98 -1.17 18.33
C ARG A 115 13.97 0.34 18.63
N GLU A 116 14.30 1.15 17.64
CA GLU A 116 14.22 2.63 17.69
C GLU A 116 12.77 3.16 17.62
N ARG A 117 11.76 2.31 17.79
CA ARG A 117 10.31 2.60 17.66
C ARG A 117 9.84 2.98 16.26
N ARG A 118 10.73 3.00 15.28
CA ARG A 118 10.43 3.25 13.87
C ARG A 118 10.08 1.95 13.15
N TRP A 119 9.19 2.01 12.17
CA TRP A 119 8.94 0.87 11.30
C TRP A 119 9.89 0.84 10.11
N ASN A 120 10.20 -0.34 9.59
CA ASN A 120 10.99 -0.50 8.36
C ASN A 120 10.43 0.28 7.16
N TYR A 121 9.10 0.41 7.05
CA TYR A 121 8.48 1.22 5.99
C TYR A 121 8.86 2.71 6.06
N GLU A 122 9.19 3.25 7.24
CA GLU A 122 9.58 4.66 7.41
C GLU A 122 10.97 4.96 6.87
N ASN A 123 11.82 3.93 6.75
CA ASN A 123 13.13 4.09 6.12
C ASN A 123 13.04 3.96 4.60
N VAL A 124 12.08 3.18 4.11
CA VAL A 124 11.89 2.92 2.68
C VAL A 124 11.16 4.10 2.03
N PHE A 125 10.02 4.50 2.58
CA PHE A 125 9.31 5.68 2.11
C PHE A 125 9.88 6.88 2.84
N ARG A 126 10.45 7.85 2.10
CA ARG A 126 10.80 9.17 2.66
C ARG A 126 9.52 9.91 3.06
N ILE A 127 8.87 9.48 4.13
CA ILE A 127 7.91 10.28 4.86
C ILE A 127 8.74 11.29 5.63
N LYS A 128 9.38 12.23 4.92
CA LYS A 128 9.79 13.47 5.56
C LYS A 128 8.50 14.02 6.17
N PRO A 129 8.46 14.38 7.47
CA PRO A 129 7.47 15.33 7.95
C PRO A 129 7.51 16.47 6.94
N ARG A 130 6.41 16.69 6.22
CA ARG A 130 6.39 17.66 5.12
C ARG A 130 6.29 19.04 5.74
N THR A 131 7.36 19.44 6.44
CA THR A 131 7.58 20.74 7.04
C THR A 131 7.97 21.67 5.92
N GLY A 132 6.98 22.05 5.12
CA GLY A 132 7.11 22.98 4.00
C GLY A 132 5.72 23.38 3.50
N PRO A 133 5.54 24.63 3.02
CA PRO A 133 4.24 25.19 2.64
C PRO A 133 3.72 24.65 1.29
N THR A 134 4.01 23.40 0.95
CA THR A 134 3.54 22.78 -0.30
C THR A 134 2.17 22.15 -0.05
N THR A 135 1.16 22.60 -0.79
CA THR A 135 -0.20 22.03 -0.79
C THR A 135 -0.13 20.51 -0.99
N PRO A 136 -0.77 19.69 -0.14
CA PRO A 136 -0.78 18.24 -0.32
C PRO A 136 -1.38 17.88 -1.70
N GLN A 137 -0.84 16.86 -2.35
CA GLN A 137 -1.38 16.39 -3.62
C GLN A 137 -2.56 15.44 -3.36
N LEU A 138 -3.51 15.39 -4.29
CA LEU A 138 -4.59 14.41 -4.23
C LEU A 138 -4.01 13.04 -4.56
N VAL A 139 -4.07 12.11 -3.60
CA VAL A 139 -3.66 10.70 -3.78
C VAL A 139 -4.85 9.82 -3.47
N GLU A 140 -5.43 9.26 -4.53
CA GLU A 140 -6.57 8.34 -4.48
C GLU A 140 -6.27 7.06 -5.26
N PHE A 141 -6.70 5.95 -4.71
CA PHE A 141 -6.77 4.66 -5.38
C PHE A 141 -8.22 4.22 -5.41
N ARG A 142 -8.67 3.82 -6.58
CA ARG A 142 -10.00 3.28 -6.81
C ARG A 142 -9.84 1.84 -7.19
N ASN A 143 -10.76 0.99 -6.74
CA ASN A 143 -10.79 -0.44 -7.06
C ASN A 143 -9.44 -1.11 -6.77
N VAL A 144 -8.97 -1.01 -5.52
CA VAL A 144 -7.80 -1.75 -5.08
C VAL A 144 -8.22 -3.19 -4.80
N GLU A 145 -7.57 -4.12 -5.46
CA GLU A 145 -7.79 -5.56 -5.28
C GLU A 145 -6.47 -6.20 -4.86
N ILE A 146 -6.49 -6.86 -3.72
CA ILE A 146 -5.35 -7.61 -3.18
C ILE A 146 -5.79 -9.07 -3.16
N ARG A 147 -5.01 -9.95 -3.79
CA ARG A 147 -5.32 -11.38 -3.86
C ARG A 147 -4.24 -12.22 -3.21
N GLY A 148 -4.60 -13.07 -2.26
CA GLY A 148 -3.71 -14.06 -1.66
C GLY A 148 -2.44 -13.48 -1.04
N ALA A 149 -2.49 -12.29 -0.47
CA ALA A 149 -1.33 -11.66 0.15
C ALA A 149 -0.90 -12.41 1.41
N THR A 150 0.40 -12.33 1.71
CA THR A 150 0.98 -12.81 2.96
C THR A 150 1.59 -11.63 3.70
N LEU A 151 1.10 -11.36 4.89
CA LEU A 151 1.61 -10.32 5.78
C LEU A 151 2.39 -10.96 6.92
N ARG A 152 3.60 -10.47 7.17
CA ARG A 152 4.40 -10.77 8.35
C ARG A 152 4.65 -9.46 9.10
N VAL A 153 4.29 -9.40 10.37
CA VAL A 153 4.53 -8.25 11.24
C VAL A 153 5.43 -8.68 12.40
N ASP A 154 6.62 -8.11 12.48
CA ASP A 154 7.60 -8.40 13.52
C ASP A 154 7.60 -7.24 14.53
N VAL A 155 7.23 -7.54 15.78
CA VAL A 155 7.14 -6.55 16.87
C VAL A 155 8.20 -6.88 17.93
N PRO A 156 9.11 -5.95 18.30
CA PRO A 156 10.08 -6.16 19.34
C PRO A 156 9.40 -6.59 20.63
N THR A 157 9.86 -7.71 21.18
CA THR A 157 9.33 -8.21 22.44
C THR A 157 10.47 -8.46 23.41
N SER A 158 10.26 -8.11 24.67
CA SER A 158 11.15 -8.55 25.75
C SER A 158 10.67 -9.94 26.20
N PRO A 159 11.58 -10.88 26.50
CA PRO A 159 11.21 -12.21 26.98
C PRO A 159 10.37 -12.06 28.25
N LYS A 160 9.06 -12.29 28.14
CA LYS A 160 8.21 -12.45 29.32
C LYS A 160 8.41 -13.89 29.78
N PRO A 161 8.73 -14.14 31.07
CA PRO A 161 8.80 -15.50 31.57
C PRO A 161 7.48 -16.22 31.23
N PRO A 162 7.53 -17.49 30.83
CA PRO A 162 6.33 -18.26 30.49
C PRO A 162 5.35 -18.14 31.66
N ARG A 163 4.09 -17.79 31.36
CA ARG A 163 3.04 -17.78 32.37
C ARG A 163 2.83 -19.22 32.81
N VAL A 164 3.45 -19.59 33.93
CA VAL A 164 3.21 -20.88 34.58
C VAL A 164 1.70 -20.95 34.86
N PRO A 165 0.98 -21.97 34.36
CA PRO A 165 -0.45 -22.08 34.57
C PRO A 165 -0.72 -22.15 36.07
N ILE A 166 -1.49 -21.18 36.59
CA ILE A 166 -1.85 -21.08 38.01
C ILE A 166 -2.81 -22.24 38.38
N SER A 167 -3.35 -22.96 37.39
CA SER A 167 -4.19 -24.14 37.58
C SER A 167 -3.84 -25.24 36.59
N ARG A 168 -3.78 -26.50 37.06
CA ARG A 168 -3.54 -27.70 36.22
C ARG A 168 -4.64 -27.95 35.18
N GLN A 169 -5.77 -27.24 35.27
CA GLN A 169 -6.90 -27.32 34.34
C GLN A 169 -6.96 -26.17 33.32
N SER A 170 -5.96 -25.29 33.30
CA SER A 170 -5.87 -24.23 32.29
C SER A 170 -5.34 -24.80 30.97
N THR A 171 -6.15 -24.78 29.91
CA THR A 171 -5.65 -24.99 28.55
C THR A 171 -4.50 -24.00 28.29
N PRO A 172 -3.31 -24.45 27.87
CA PRO A 172 -2.22 -23.56 27.55
C PRO A 172 -2.70 -22.53 26.52
N LEU A 173 -2.56 -21.24 26.82
CA LEU A 173 -2.73 -20.19 25.82
C LEU A 173 -1.73 -20.47 24.68
N PRO A 174 -2.10 -20.30 23.40
CA PRO A 174 -1.17 -20.40 22.29
C PRO A 174 0.06 -19.54 22.60
N GLU A 175 1.23 -20.17 22.66
CA GLU A 175 2.46 -19.43 22.91
C GLU A 175 2.73 -18.50 21.72
N PRO A 176 3.04 -17.22 21.97
CA PRO A 176 3.41 -16.29 20.92
C PRO A 176 4.49 -16.87 20.00
N GLU A 177 4.32 -16.74 18.68
CA GLU A 177 5.41 -17.07 17.76
C GLU A 177 6.52 -16.03 17.95
N VAL A 178 7.66 -16.45 18.52
CA VAL A 178 8.82 -15.58 18.74
C VAL A 178 9.93 -16.01 17.79
N ALA A 179 10.43 -15.08 17.00
CA ALA A 179 11.59 -15.28 16.13
C ALA A 179 12.77 -14.44 16.62
N THR A 180 13.98 -14.94 16.41
CA THR A 180 15.19 -14.14 16.59
C THR A 180 15.53 -13.50 15.24
N THR A 181 15.44 -12.18 15.17
CA THR A 181 15.94 -11.40 14.03
C THR A 181 17.30 -10.79 14.36
N SER A 182 18.00 -10.22 13.38
CA SER A 182 19.26 -9.49 13.57
C SER A 182 19.13 -8.37 14.62
N ASP A 183 17.93 -7.81 14.73
CA ASP A 183 17.53 -6.79 15.71
C ASP A 183 17.06 -7.36 17.06
N GLY A 184 17.16 -8.67 17.30
CA GLY A 184 16.81 -9.35 18.55
C GLY A 184 15.50 -10.14 18.54
N LEU A 185 14.97 -10.46 19.72
CA LEU A 185 13.71 -11.22 19.87
C LEU A 185 12.51 -10.38 19.41
N VAL A 186 11.75 -10.90 18.46
CA VAL A 186 10.52 -10.30 17.94
C VAL A 186 9.38 -11.28 18.05
N ARG A 187 8.20 -10.78 18.42
CA ARG A 187 6.95 -11.52 18.25
C ARG A 187 6.48 -11.36 16.81
N VAL A 188 6.18 -12.48 16.17
CA VAL A 188 5.77 -12.56 14.78
C VAL A 188 4.26 -12.72 14.71
N TYR A 189 3.61 -11.81 14.01
CA TYR A 189 2.22 -11.94 13.61
C TYR A 189 2.18 -12.27 12.13
N ARG A 190 1.48 -13.33 11.73
CA ARG A 190 1.32 -13.67 10.31
C ARG A 190 -0.15 -13.61 9.94
N ALA A 191 -0.43 -13.04 8.79
CA ALA A 191 -1.68 -13.21 8.08
C ALA A 191 -1.38 -13.82 6.71
N ALA A 192 -2.06 -14.91 6.37
CA ALA A 192 -1.98 -15.57 5.08
C ALA A 192 -3.35 -15.54 4.41
N GLU A 193 -3.39 -15.81 3.09
CA GLU A 193 -4.63 -15.76 2.30
C GLU A 193 -5.36 -14.43 2.51
N PHE A 194 -4.60 -13.33 2.52
CA PHE A 194 -5.18 -12.00 2.67
C PHE A 194 -5.73 -11.55 1.32
N ASP A 195 -7.04 -11.54 1.22
CA ASP A 195 -7.80 -11.09 0.06
C ASP A 195 -8.60 -9.85 0.46
N ALA A 196 -8.46 -8.77 -0.30
CA ALA A 196 -9.19 -7.53 -0.02
C ALA A 196 -9.67 -6.85 -1.29
N ARG A 197 -10.90 -6.35 -1.26
CA ARG A 197 -11.45 -5.40 -2.23
C ARG A 197 -11.73 -4.09 -1.54
N LEU A 198 -11.00 -3.06 -1.95
CA LEU A 198 -11.09 -1.71 -1.43
C LEU A 198 -11.55 -0.79 -2.57
N PRO A 199 -12.86 -0.51 -2.71
CA PRO A 199 -13.39 0.33 -3.79
C PRO A 199 -12.75 1.72 -3.81
N TRP A 200 -12.43 2.24 -2.62
CA TRP A 200 -11.87 3.58 -2.49
C TRP A 200 -10.87 3.67 -1.35
N VAL A 201 -9.65 4.09 -1.69
CA VAL A 201 -8.59 4.43 -0.76
C VAL A 201 -8.14 5.84 -1.05
N ARG A 202 -8.25 6.73 -0.07
CA ARG A 202 -7.82 8.12 -0.17
C ARG A 202 -6.76 8.36 0.90
N LEU A 203 -5.54 8.63 0.46
CA LEU A 203 -4.41 8.83 1.38
C LEU A 203 -4.19 10.32 1.70
N SER A 204 -4.39 11.20 0.73
CA SER A 204 -4.22 12.64 0.95
C SER A 204 -5.05 13.47 -0.01
N THR A 205 -5.48 14.64 0.44
CA THR A 205 -6.12 15.65 -0.40
C THR A 205 -5.46 17.01 -0.20
N PRO A 206 -5.56 17.93 -1.17
CA PRO A 206 -5.14 19.32 -1.01
C PRO A 206 -5.75 20.01 0.21
N GLN A 207 -6.96 19.59 0.60
CA GLN A 207 -7.72 20.08 1.74
C GLN A 207 -7.30 19.45 3.08
N ARG A 208 -6.35 18.50 3.07
CA ARG A 208 -5.91 17.72 4.24
C ARG A 208 -7.05 16.89 4.86
N ASP A 209 -7.93 16.36 4.02
CA ASP A 209 -8.96 15.42 4.47
C ASP A 209 -8.32 14.19 5.13
N PRO A 210 -9.01 13.55 6.08
CA PRO A 210 -8.52 12.34 6.71
C PRO A 210 -8.33 11.22 5.69
N ILE A 211 -7.35 10.34 5.96
CA ILE A 211 -7.20 9.09 5.20
C ILE A 211 -8.51 8.32 5.33
N PHE A 212 -9.01 7.86 4.21
CA PHE A 212 -10.25 7.08 4.11
C PHE A 212 -9.98 5.79 3.36
N VAL A 213 -10.43 4.67 3.89
CA VAL A 213 -10.37 3.36 3.24
C VAL A 213 -11.74 2.73 3.33
N GLU A 214 -12.35 2.45 2.20
CA GLU A 214 -13.57 1.65 2.12
C GLU A 214 -13.18 0.20 1.88
N ILE A 215 -13.72 -0.70 2.70
CA ILE A 215 -13.50 -2.14 2.63
C ILE A 215 -14.82 -2.78 2.22
N GLU A 216 -14.92 -3.22 0.98
CA GLU A 216 -16.10 -3.95 0.49
C GLU A 216 -16.06 -5.40 0.97
N ASN A 217 -14.90 -6.01 0.89
CA ASN A 217 -14.66 -7.36 1.37
C ASN A 217 -13.21 -7.53 1.79
N LEU A 218 -13.00 -8.18 2.92
CA LEU A 218 -11.69 -8.61 3.40
C LEU A 218 -11.79 -10.02 3.98
N ALA A 219 -10.94 -10.91 3.51
CA ALA A 219 -10.74 -12.25 4.04
C ALA A 219 -9.26 -12.42 4.40
N ALA A 220 -8.98 -13.09 5.50
CA ALA A 220 -7.60 -13.34 5.93
C ALA A 220 -7.56 -14.47 6.95
N ARG A 221 -6.44 -15.19 7.00
CA ARG A 221 -6.13 -16.15 8.07
C ARG A 221 -4.98 -15.62 8.91
N ILE A 222 -5.28 -15.22 10.13
CA ILE A 222 -4.30 -14.79 11.13
C ILE A 222 -3.81 -16.02 11.88
N SER A 223 -2.50 -16.12 12.12
CA SER A 223 -1.90 -17.27 12.82
C SER A 223 -1.86 -17.12 14.34
N ASP A 224 -1.68 -15.90 14.86
CA ASP A 224 -1.58 -15.61 16.29
C ASP A 224 -2.39 -14.34 16.66
N PRO A 225 -3.55 -14.48 17.32
CA PRO A 225 -4.27 -15.73 17.56
C PRO A 225 -4.79 -16.34 16.25
N ALA A 226 -4.93 -17.68 16.21
CA ALA A 226 -5.42 -18.41 15.05
C ALA A 226 -6.89 -18.05 14.76
N ILE A 227 -7.10 -17.03 13.93
CA ILE A 227 -8.41 -16.47 13.59
C ILE A 227 -8.54 -16.46 12.07
N ARG A 228 -9.65 -17.00 11.58
CA ARG A 228 -10.02 -16.89 10.17
C ARG A 228 -11.13 -15.85 10.02
N ILE A 229 -10.85 -14.83 9.21
CA ILE A 229 -11.83 -13.84 8.77
C ILE A 229 -12.27 -14.30 7.38
N THR A 230 -13.57 -14.59 7.23
CA THR A 230 -14.14 -15.07 5.96
C THR A 230 -14.63 -13.91 5.11
N SER A 231 -15.22 -12.91 5.76
CA SER A 231 -15.56 -11.63 5.14
C SER A 231 -15.53 -10.53 6.20
N ALA A 232 -15.15 -9.33 5.80
CA ALA A 232 -15.27 -8.13 6.61
C ALA A 232 -15.56 -6.95 5.69
N ARG A 233 -16.50 -6.12 6.11
CA ARG A 233 -16.93 -4.90 5.43
C ARG A 233 -16.92 -3.73 6.40
N GLY A 234 -16.49 -2.58 5.92
CA GLY A 234 -16.51 -1.36 6.71
C GLY A 234 -15.64 -0.27 6.14
N THR A 235 -15.32 0.69 6.99
CA THR A 235 -14.49 1.84 6.62
C THR A 235 -13.40 2.09 7.67
N VAL A 236 -12.27 2.63 7.21
CA VAL A 236 -11.18 3.12 8.05
C VAL A 236 -11.02 4.61 7.80
N LEU A 237 -10.96 5.37 8.88
CA LEU A 237 -10.83 6.81 8.88
C LEU A 237 -9.69 7.21 9.80
N THR A 238 -8.85 8.18 9.40
CA THR A 238 -7.91 8.78 10.36
C THR A 238 -8.60 9.89 11.15
N ALA A 239 -8.50 9.84 12.48
CA ALA A 239 -8.95 10.88 13.40
C ALA A 239 -7.73 11.43 14.16
N ALA A 240 -7.18 12.54 13.65
CA ALA A 240 -5.92 13.13 14.11
C ALA A 240 -4.78 12.10 14.10
N ASP A 241 -4.34 11.63 15.28
CA ASP A 241 -3.23 10.68 15.44
C ASP A 241 -3.71 9.22 15.59
N SER A 242 -5.00 8.96 15.38
CA SER A 242 -5.60 7.64 15.58
C SER A 242 -6.27 7.12 14.30
N LEU A 243 -6.24 5.80 14.11
CA LEU A 243 -7.03 5.12 13.08
C LEU A 243 -8.34 4.64 13.71
N ARG A 244 -9.46 5.12 13.18
CA ARG A 244 -10.80 4.68 13.54
C ARG A 244 -11.26 3.62 12.54
N PHE A 245 -11.61 2.45 13.05
CA PHE A 245 -12.17 1.35 12.27
C PHE A 245 -13.66 1.26 12.56
N VAL A 246 -14.48 1.35 11.53
CA VAL A 246 -15.93 1.18 11.62
C VAL A 246 -16.29 -0.01 10.75
N PHE A 247 -16.54 -1.16 11.40
CA PHE A 247 -16.97 -2.37 10.70
C PHE A 247 -18.49 -2.43 10.71
N GLU A 248 -19.08 -2.68 9.54
CA GLU A 248 -20.52 -2.91 9.40
C GLU A 248 -20.82 -4.38 9.71
N GLU A 249 -20.03 -5.28 9.13
CA GLU A 249 -20.19 -6.72 9.28
C GLU A 249 -18.82 -7.40 9.18
N ALA A 250 -18.59 -8.38 10.06
CA ALA A 250 -17.42 -9.25 10.04
C ALA A 250 -17.84 -10.69 10.34
N SER A 251 -17.47 -11.61 9.45
CA SER A 251 -17.83 -13.03 9.55
C SER A 251 -16.60 -13.88 9.82
N LEU A 252 -16.68 -14.65 10.89
CA LEU A 252 -15.80 -15.77 11.24
C LEU A 252 -16.49 -17.09 10.85
N PRO A 253 -15.77 -18.22 10.75
CA PRO A 253 -16.34 -19.49 10.29
C PRO A 253 -17.61 -19.95 11.01
N ALA A 254 -17.77 -19.56 12.28
CA ALA A 254 -18.93 -19.94 13.10
C ALA A 254 -19.67 -18.73 13.72
N THR A 255 -19.31 -17.49 13.37
CA THR A 255 -19.88 -16.30 14.04
C THR A 255 -19.93 -15.12 13.10
N VAL A 256 -21.07 -14.45 13.04
CA VAL A 256 -21.22 -13.17 12.35
C VAL A 256 -21.33 -12.08 13.41
N VAL A 257 -20.44 -11.09 13.34
CA VAL A 257 -20.42 -9.91 14.18
C VAL A 257 -20.90 -8.73 13.34
N ARG A 258 -21.94 -8.05 13.79
CA ARG A 258 -22.43 -6.81 13.16
C ARG A 258 -22.10 -5.62 14.06
N GLY A 259 -21.52 -4.59 13.48
CA GLY A 259 -21.24 -3.35 14.19
C GLY A 259 -22.53 -2.56 14.39
N GLY A 260 -22.85 -2.24 15.64
CA GLY A 260 -23.85 -1.23 15.97
C GLY A 260 -23.21 0.15 15.97
N GLU A 261 -23.90 1.13 15.37
CA GLU A 261 -23.54 2.55 15.45
C GLU A 261 -23.33 2.95 16.93
N PRO A 262 -22.29 3.75 17.28
CA PRO A 262 -22.20 4.26 18.63
C PRO A 262 -23.41 5.17 18.83
N SER A 263 -24.30 4.80 19.75
CA SER A 263 -25.36 5.68 20.23
C SER A 263 -24.73 7.02 20.60
N ALA A 264 -25.05 8.07 19.83
CA ALA A 264 -24.67 9.43 20.16
C ALA A 264 -25.26 9.74 21.54
N GLY A 265 -24.42 9.68 22.56
CA GLY A 265 -24.75 10.14 23.90
C GLY A 265 -25.13 11.61 23.79
N ARG A 266 -26.43 11.86 23.92
CA ARG A 266 -27.03 13.18 24.05
C ARG A 266 -26.32 13.90 25.19
N ALA A 267 -25.39 14.80 24.87
CA ALA A 267 -24.89 15.76 25.83
C ALA A 267 -26.00 16.78 26.10
N THR A 268 -26.86 16.46 27.07
CA THR A 268 -27.61 17.45 27.82
C THR A 268 -26.61 18.26 28.63
N ARG A 269 -26.36 19.52 28.27
CA ARG A 269 -26.90 20.72 28.95
C ARG A 269 -26.23 21.97 28.42
#